data_AF-A0A3D0LHE9-F1
#
_entry.id   AF-A0A3D0LHE9-F1
#
_cell.length_a   1.000
_cell.length_b   1.000
_cell.length_c   1.000
_cell.angle_alpha   90.00
_cell.angle_beta   90.00
_cell.angle_gamma   90.00
#
_symmetry.space_group_name_H-M   'P 1'
#
loop_
_entity.id
_entity.type
_entity.pdbx_description
1 polymer ?
#
loop_
_entity_poly.entity_id
_entity_poly.type
_entity_poly.pdbx_seq_one_letter_code
_entity_poly.pdbx_strand_id
1 'polypeptide(L)' 'MAKEIKYGAEARKALEAGVNQLADTVRVTLGPKGRNVVLDKSYGTPLITNDGVTIAKEITLDDPFENMGAQVVKEVATKT' A
#
# COMPACT_ATOMS: atom_id res chain seq x y z
N MET A 1 -21.53 -12.36 -7.72
CA MET A 1 -21.36 -10.90 -7.91
C MET A 1 -20.97 -10.64 -9.36
N ALA A 2 -21.51 -9.59 -9.96
CA ALA A 2 -21.07 -9.15 -11.30
C ALA A 2 -19.65 -8.58 -11.22
N LYS A 3 -18.86 -8.77 -12.28
CA LYS A 3 -17.52 -8.18 -12.37
C LYS A 3 -17.65 -6.74 -12.86
N GLU A 4 -17.03 -5.81 -12.15
CA GLU A 4 -16.83 -4.45 -12.64
C GLU A 4 -15.61 -4.43 -13.57
N ILE A 5 -15.73 -3.76 -14.71
CA ILE A 5 -14.65 -3.71 -15.71
C ILE A 5 -14.39 -2.25 -16.06
N LYS A 6 -13.17 -1.78 -15.77
CA LYS A 6 -12.68 -0.46 -16.13
C LYS A 6 -11.62 -0.58 -17.22
N TYR A 7 -11.57 0.39 -18.13
CA TYR A 7 -10.63 0.41 -19.26
C TYR A 7 -9.87 1.73 -19.34
N GLY A 8 -8.80 1.74 -20.15
CA GLY A 8 -8.17 2.97 -20.61
C GLY A 8 -7.54 3.81 -19.51
N ALA A 9 -7.87 5.10 -19.48
CA ALA A 9 -7.28 6.07 -18.56
C ALA A 9 -7.84 5.93 -17.13
N GLU A 10 -9.12 5.60 -16.98
CA GLU A 10 -9.77 5.47 -15.67
C GLU A 10 -9.19 4.31 -14.86
N ALA A 11 -8.99 3.15 -15.51
CA ALA A 11 -8.34 2.00 -14.89
C ALA A 11 -6.91 2.33 -14.44
N ARG A 12 -6.14 3.02 -15.29
CA ARG A 12 -4.76 3.42 -14.96
C ARG A 12 -4.71 4.41 -13.80
N LYS A 13 -5.60 5.40 -13.77
CA LYS A 13 -5.67 6.38 -12.70
C LYS A 13 -6.02 5.74 -11.35
N ALA A 14 -6.93 4.77 -11.33
CA ALA A 14 -7.26 4.02 -10.12
C ALA A 14 -6.06 3.18 -9.65
N LEU A 15 -5.39 2.45 -10.55
CA LEU A 15 -4.18 1.70 -10.19
C LEU A 15 -3.08 2.62 -9.65
N GLU A 16 -2.84 3.74 -10.31
CA GLU A 16 -1.84 4.74 -9.91
C GLU A 16 -2.14 5.33 -8.52
N ALA A 17 -3.40 5.61 -8.21
CA ALA A 17 -3.80 6.10 -6.89
C ALA A 17 -3.41 5.11 -5.78
N GLY A 18 -3.71 3.82 -5.98
CA GLY A 18 -3.33 2.79 -5.01
C GLY A 18 -1.82 2.58 -4.89
N VAL A 19 -1.08 2.67 -6.00
CA VAL A 19 0.39 2.65 -5.98
C VAL A 19 0.94 3.82 -5.19
N ASN A 20 0.45 5.04 -5.43
CA ASN A 20 0.90 6.24 -4.74
C ASN A 20 0.61 6.16 -3.24
N GLN A 21 -0.55 5.65 -2.84
CA GLN A 21 -0.89 5.52 -1.43
C GLN A 21 0.07 4.57 -0.68
N LEU A 22 0.43 3.43 -1.30
CA LEU A 22 1.44 2.52 -0.77
C LEU A 22 2.82 3.19 -0.71
N ALA A 23 3.26 3.78 -1.82
CA ALA A 23 4.58 4.38 -1.96
C ALA A 23 4.78 5.57 -1.00
N ASP A 24 3.79 6.45 -0.88
CA ASP A 24 3.84 7.62 -0.01
C ASP A 24 3.87 7.23 1.47
N THR A 25 3.25 6.10 1.82
CA THR A 25 3.30 5.58 3.20
C THR A 25 4.66 4.95 3.50
N VAL A 26 5.25 4.20 2.56
CA VAL A 26 6.55 3.53 2.77
C VAL A 26 7.72 4.51 2.68
N ARG A 27 7.67 5.51 1.78
CA ARG A 27 8.81 6.42 1.54
C ARG A 27 9.23 7.20 2.78
N VAL A 28 8.32 7.46 3.72
CA VAL A 28 8.63 8.23 4.93
C VAL A 28 9.60 7.48 5.84
N THR A 29 9.72 6.15 5.68
CA THR A 29 10.59 5.32 6.51
C THR A 29 11.97 5.11 5.88
N LEU A 30 12.22 5.65 4.69
CA LEU A 30 13.45 5.43 3.95
C LEU A 30 14.65 6.22 4.53
N GLY A 31 15.78 5.52 4.65
CA GLY A 31 17.07 6.10 5.02
C GLY A 31 17.28 6.28 6.53
N PRO A 32 18.45 6.77 6.95
CA PRO A 32 18.83 6.86 8.37
C PRO A 32 18.01 7.89 9.17
N LYS A 33 17.27 8.76 8.49
CA LYS A 33 16.35 9.75 9.08
C LYS A 33 14.88 9.44 8.78
N GLY A 34 14.58 8.19 8.44
CA GLY A 34 13.21 7.71 8.25
C GLY A 34 12.37 7.92 9.51
N ARG A 35 11.09 8.24 9.31
CA ARG A 35 10.10 8.40 10.39
C ARG A 35 9.37 7.09 10.64
N ASN A 36 8.82 6.96 11.84
CA ASN A 36 7.97 5.84 12.18
C ASN A 36 6.57 6.03 11.60
N VAL A 37 5.97 4.92 11.18
CA VAL A 37 4.56 4.78 10.84
C VAL A 37 3.87 4.03 11.97
N VAL A 38 2.65 4.45 12.27
CA VAL A 38 1.79 3.81 13.28
C VAL A 38 0.77 2.95 12.55
N LEU A 39 0.76 1.66 12.85
CA LEU A 39 -0.15 0.68 12.28
C LEU A 39 -1.14 0.25 13.37
N ASP A 40 -2.43 0.35 13.05
CA ASP A 40 -3.47 -0.13 13.94
C ASP A 40 -3.46 -1.67 14.01
N LYS A 41 -3.81 -2.20 15.17
CA LYS A 41 -3.91 -3.65 15.40
C LYS A 41 -5.27 -3.96 15.98
N SER A 42 -5.90 -5.01 15.48
CA SER A 42 -7.24 -5.43 15.94
C SER A 42 -7.31 -5.74 17.43
N TYR A 43 -6.18 -6.06 18.08
CA TYR A 43 -6.09 -6.30 19.52
C TYR A 43 -4.76 -5.77 20.07
N GLY A 44 -4.80 -5.19 21.28
CA GLY A 44 -3.61 -4.73 22.01
C GLY A 44 -3.23 -3.29 21.67
N THR A 45 -1.93 -3.01 21.66
CA THR A 45 -1.37 -1.68 21.36
C THR A 45 -1.03 -1.54 19.88
N PRO A 46 -1.11 -0.31 19.32
CA PRO A 46 -0.72 -0.05 17.94
C PRO A 46 0.77 -0.35 17.73
N LEU A 47 1.11 -0.82 16.52
CA LEU A 47 2.48 -1.13 16.14
C LEU A 47 3.15 0.12 15.56
N ILE A 48 4.21 0.60 16.21
CA ILE A 48 5.04 1.68 15.70
C ILE A 48 6.27 1.07 15.06
N THR A 49 6.47 1.30 13.75
CA THR A 49 7.59 0.71 13.00
C THR A 49 8.10 1.65 11.91
N ASN A 50 9.38 1.53 11.57
CA ASN A 50 9.99 2.14 10.39
C ASN A 50 10.35 1.09 9.32
N ASP A 51 9.95 -0.18 9.51
CA ASP A 51 10.18 -1.22 8.51
C ASP A 51 9.16 -1.12 7.37
N GLY A 52 9.65 -0.71 6.19
CA GLY A 52 8.84 -0.55 4.99
C GLY A 52 8.18 -1.85 4.51
N VAL A 53 8.81 -3.01 4.76
CA VAL A 53 8.27 -4.32 4.35
C VAL A 53 7.05 -4.68 5.20
N THR A 54 7.14 -4.48 6.52
CA THR A 54 6.02 -4.68 7.43
C THR A 54 4.87 -3.72 7.11
N ILE A 55 5.17 -2.44 6.85
CA ILE A 55 4.14 -1.44 6.50
C ILE A 55 3.41 -1.82 5.21
N ALA A 56 4.15 -2.20 4.17
CA ALA A 56 3.56 -2.63 2.90
C ALA A 56 2.68 -3.88 3.03
N LYS A 57 2.93 -4.73 4.03
CA LYS A 57 2.12 -5.93 4.28
C LYS A 57 0.73 -5.60 4.83
N GLU A 58 0.64 -4.63 5.71
CA GLU A 58 -0.60 -4.22 6.38
C GLU A 58 -1.50 -3.32 5.52
N ILE A 59 -0.95 -2.69 4.47
CA ILE A 59 -1.74 -1.82 3.60
C ILE A 59 -2.72 -2.64 2.74
N THR A 60 -4.00 -2.35 2.95
CA THR A 60 -5.13 -2.83 2.15
C THR A 60 -6.04 -1.63 1.89
N LEU A 61 -6.46 -1.44 0.65
CA LEU A 61 -7.31 -0.32 0.24
C LEU A 61 -8.75 -0.80 0.00
N ASP A 62 -9.72 0.07 0.30
CA ASP A 62 -11.14 -0.25 0.16
C ASP A 62 -11.58 -0.37 -1.31
N ASP A 63 -11.06 0.49 -2.19
CA ASP A 63 -11.34 0.40 -3.62
C ASP A 63 -10.58 -0.79 -4.24
N PRO A 64 -11.28 -1.73 -4.92
CA PRO A 64 -10.63 -2.91 -5.48
C PRO A 64 -9.58 -2.60 -6.55
N PHE A 65 -9.77 -1.52 -7.34
CA PHE A 65 -8.83 -1.15 -8.40
C PHE A 65 -7.58 -0.48 -7.84
N GLU A 66 -7.73 0.39 -6.85
CA GLU A 66 -6.59 0.94 -6.11
C GLU A 66 -5.84 -0.16 -5.37
N ASN A 67 -6.55 -1.05 -4.68
CA ASN A 67 -5.93 -2.18 -3.97
C ASN A 67 -5.15 -3.08 -4.93
N MET A 68 -5.67 -3.37 -6.13
CA MET A 68 -4.93 -4.11 -7.16
C MET A 68 -3.60 -3.42 -7.50
N GLY A 69 -3.59 -2.09 -7.65
CA GLY A 69 -2.37 -1.32 -7.92
C GLY A 69 -1.35 -1.45 -6.78
N ALA A 70 -1.81 -1.31 -5.53
CA ALA A 70 -0.97 -1.49 -4.35
C ALA A 70 -0.38 -2.91 -4.26
N GLN A 71 -1.18 -3.95 -4.51
CA GLN A 71 -0.72 -5.34 -4.46
C GLN A 71 0.36 -5.65 -5.52
N VAL A 72 0.25 -5.08 -6.73
CA VAL A 72 1.27 -5.29 -7.78
C VAL A 72 2.64 -4.79 -7.32
N VAL A 73 2.72 -3.58 -6.75
CA VAL A 73 3.99 -3.00 -6.31
C VAL A 73 4.55 -3.72 -5.09
N LYS A 74 3.67 -4.15 -4.18
CA LYS A 74 4.04 -5.00 -3.04
C LYS A 74 4.68 -6.31 -3.50
N GLU A 75 4.17 -6.94 -4.55
CA GLU A 75 4.73 -8.18 -5.08
C GLU A 75 6.12 -7.99 -5.67
N VAL A 76 6.34 -6.90 -6.42
CA VAL A 76 7.66 -6.54 -6.95
C VAL A 76 8.67 -6.30 -5.81
N ALA A 77 8.25 -5.55 -4.79
CA ALA A 77 9.10 -5.25 -3.63
C ALA A 77 9.45 -6.48 -2.78
N THR A 78 8.60 -7.52 -2.77
CA THR A 78 8.87 -8.76 -2.01
C THR A 78 9.83 -9.71 -2.74
N LYS A 79 9.90 -9.61 -4.07
CA LYS A 79 10.75 -10.47 -4.92
C LYS A 79 12.19 -9.94 -5.09
N THR A 80 12.51 -8.81 -4.47
CA THR A 80 13.83 -8.17 -4.53
C THR A 80 14.46 -8.18 -3.14
#